data_AF-A0A7X5R6Z1-F1
#
_entry.id   AF-A0A7X5R6Z1-F1
#
_cell.length_a   1.000
_cell.length_b   1.000
_cell.length_c   1.000
_cell.angle_alpha   90.00
_cell.angle_beta   90.00
_cell.angle_gamma   90.00
#
_symmetry.space_group_name_H-M   'P 1'
#
loop_
_entity.id
_entity.type
_entity.pdbx_description
1 polymer ?
#
loop_
_entity_poly.entity_id
_entity_poly.type
_entity_poly.pdbx_seq_one_letter_code
_entity_poly.pdbx_strand_id
1 'polypeptide(L)'
;MPQYYIRNHHIPIISREQFDAVQIELKRRSCIRKNEKKNEFSKYSGKSALNNLVVCGECGSKYRRTIWIDRRKNKKYVWRCVSRLEYGKKYCHTSPSIDDEILKNTVIEAINAVYASKNSVRDIVKCNIAALLGKTNEPFSIEENNNKIDKLDEICAEIMQESKKLREENKKHTMEIQMKGAEQARLRQIFEAIDHMSEQMTEFDDDTVRAVVERIDVISQDKIIIWLIGGISYEKELAKTA
;
A
#
# COMPACT_ATOMS: atom_id res chain seq x y z
N MET A 1 -1.11 17.12 -5.02
CA MET A 1 -0.15 17.64 -6.04
C MET A 1 0.87 16.55 -6.36
N PRO A 2 1.30 16.38 -7.61
CA PRO A 2 2.32 15.40 -7.99
C PRO A 2 3.73 15.84 -7.58
N GLN A 3 4.56 14.90 -7.14
CA GLN A 3 5.95 15.09 -6.74
C GLN A 3 6.88 14.63 -7.88
N TYR A 4 7.85 15.45 -8.27
CA TYR A 4 8.81 15.15 -9.35
C TYR A 4 10.24 15.06 -8.80
N TYR A 5 11.01 14.08 -9.26
CA TYR A 5 12.41 13.89 -8.89
C TYR A 5 13.32 14.38 -10.02
N ILE A 6 14.01 15.50 -9.81
CA ILE A 6 14.95 16.10 -10.78
C ILE A 6 16.38 15.65 -10.43
N ARG A 7 17.07 15.05 -11.40
CA ARG A 7 18.47 14.59 -11.26
C ARG A 7 19.45 15.71 -11.64
N ASN A 8 20.63 15.73 -10.99
CA ASN A 8 21.79 16.56 -11.36
C ASN A 8 21.57 18.08 -11.44
N HIS A 9 20.65 18.64 -10.64
CA HIS A 9 20.41 20.08 -10.60
C HIS A 9 21.57 20.88 -9.94
N HIS A 10 22.42 20.21 -9.17
CA HIS A 10 23.60 20.80 -8.55
C HIS A 10 24.73 19.79 -8.51
N ILE A 11 25.96 20.31 -8.38
CA ILE A 11 27.16 19.50 -8.19
C ILE A 11 26.97 18.70 -6.90
N PRO A 12 27.08 17.37 -6.96
CA PRO A 12 26.83 16.54 -5.81
C PRO A 12 27.94 16.72 -4.76
N ILE A 13 27.55 16.81 -3.48
CA ILE A 13 28.49 16.96 -2.34
C ILE A 13 29.36 15.70 -2.16
N ILE A 14 28.80 14.54 -2.47
CA ILE A 14 29.47 13.23 -2.43
C ILE A 14 29.22 12.50 -3.74
N SER A 15 30.11 11.60 -4.14
CA SER A 15 29.89 10.85 -5.38
C SER A 15 28.66 9.96 -5.27
N ARG A 16 28.03 9.67 -6.42
CA ARG A 16 26.91 8.72 -6.51
C ARG A 16 27.28 7.37 -5.89
N GLU A 17 28.49 6.90 -6.16
CA GLU A 17 29.04 5.65 -5.64
C GLU A 17 29.12 5.65 -4.10
N GLN A 18 29.60 6.74 -3.50
CA GLN A 18 29.63 6.89 -2.04
C GLN A 18 28.21 6.92 -1.45
N PHE A 19 27.29 7.63 -2.10
CA PHE A 19 25.89 7.65 -1.68
C PHE A 19 25.26 6.25 -1.74
N ASP A 20 25.45 5.53 -2.85
CA ASP A 20 24.89 4.20 -3.06
C ASP A 20 25.51 3.17 -2.08
N ALA A 21 26.81 3.25 -1.82
CA ALA A 21 27.47 2.42 -0.79
C ALA A 21 26.88 2.66 0.60
N VAL A 22 26.58 3.91 0.95
CA VAL A 22 25.89 4.25 2.19
C VAL A 22 24.46 3.73 2.21
N GLN A 23 23.71 3.83 1.10
CA GLN A 23 22.35 3.26 1.02
C GLN A 23 22.35 1.74 1.20
N ILE A 24 23.31 1.04 0.61
CA ILE A 24 23.50 -0.42 0.80
C ILE A 24 23.77 -0.73 2.27
N GLU A 25 24.68 0.00 2.92
CA GLU A 25 24.99 -0.19 4.34
C GLU A 25 23.81 0.18 5.25
N LEU A 26 23.03 1.21 4.93
CA LEU A 26 21.79 1.58 5.62
C LEU A 26 20.74 0.45 5.51
N LYS A 27 20.56 -0.12 4.32
CA LYS A 27 19.66 -1.25 4.09
C LYS A 27 20.11 -2.51 4.83
N ARG A 28 21.42 -2.81 4.82
CA ARG A 28 22.00 -3.91 5.61
C ARG A 28 21.72 -3.73 7.10
N ARG A 29 21.90 -2.51 7.62
CA ARG A 29 21.63 -2.16 9.03
C ARG A 29 20.15 -2.26 9.39
N SER A 30 19.24 -1.90 8.48
CA SER A 30 17.80 -1.95 8.75
C SER A 30 17.27 -3.38 8.78
N CYS A 31 17.78 -4.29 7.95
CA CYS A 31 17.40 -5.70 7.95
C CYS A 31 17.75 -6.42 9.27
N ILE A 32 18.85 -6.05 9.93
CA ILE A 32 19.25 -6.63 11.23
C ILE A 32 18.26 -6.27 12.36
N ARG A 33 17.51 -5.17 12.22
CA ARG A 33 16.56 -4.67 13.25
C ARG A 33 15.18 -5.33 13.21
N LYS A 34 14.85 -6.13 12.19
CA LYS A 34 13.52 -6.74 12.00
C LYS A 34 13.30 -8.04 12.79
N ASN A 35 13.71 -8.10 14.06
CA ASN A 35 13.11 -9.07 14.97
C ASN A 35 11.92 -8.41 15.66
N GLU A 36 10.74 -9.00 15.47
CA GLU A 36 9.46 -8.58 15.99
C GLU A 36 9.45 -8.60 17.52
N LYS A 37 9.77 -7.45 18.11
CA LYS A 37 9.29 -6.89 19.38
C LYS A 37 10.20 -5.70 19.66
N LYS A 38 9.61 -4.52 19.83
CA LYS A 38 10.29 -3.29 20.23
C LYS A 38 10.96 -3.47 21.60
N ASN A 39 12.09 -4.17 21.66
CA ASN A 39 12.96 -4.20 22.82
C ASN A 39 14.24 -3.46 22.45
N GLU A 40 14.50 -2.37 23.18
CA GLU A 40 15.49 -1.31 22.94
C GLU A 40 16.97 -1.71 22.92
N PHE A 41 17.32 -3.00 22.76
CA PHE A 41 18.68 -3.49 23.00
C PHE A 41 19.55 -3.77 21.77
N SER A 42 19.07 -3.51 20.55
CA SER A 42 19.90 -3.69 19.34
C SER A 42 20.68 -2.42 18.95
N LYS A 43 21.36 -1.77 19.89
CA LYS A 43 22.45 -0.86 19.49
C LYS A 43 23.56 -1.73 18.93
N TYR A 44 23.75 -1.67 17.60
CA TYR A 44 24.88 -2.29 16.91
C TYR A 44 26.17 -1.65 17.43
N SER A 45 26.68 -2.16 18.54
CA SER A 45 28.05 -1.92 18.95
C SER A 45 28.87 -2.98 18.25
N GLY A 46 29.55 -2.63 17.15
CA GLY A 46 30.39 -3.50 16.33
C GLY A 46 31.62 -4.08 17.04
N LYS A 47 31.52 -4.41 18.33
CA LYS A 47 32.61 -4.85 19.20
C LYS A 47 32.85 -6.37 19.16
N SER A 48 31.94 -7.17 18.61
CA SER A 48 32.15 -8.63 18.45
C SER A 48 31.33 -9.21 17.30
N ALA A 49 31.98 -10.02 16.45
CA ALA A 49 31.38 -10.67 15.28
C ALA A 49 30.28 -11.69 15.65
N LEU A 50 30.31 -12.23 16.87
CA LEU A 50 29.35 -13.23 17.36
C LEU A 50 28.03 -12.61 17.83
N ASN A 51 27.93 -11.28 17.89
CA ASN A 51 26.72 -10.60 18.34
C ASN A 51 25.57 -10.84 17.36
N ASN A 52 24.39 -11.23 17.88
CA ASN A 52 23.21 -11.70 17.13
C ASN A 52 23.31 -13.08 16.45
N LEU A 53 24.45 -13.79 16.54
CA LEU A 53 24.58 -15.14 15.96
C LEU A 53 24.32 -16.25 16.98
N VAL A 54 24.61 -16.01 18.26
CA VAL A 54 24.53 -17.03 19.31
C VAL A 54 23.10 -17.06 19.88
N VAL A 55 22.43 -18.21 19.78
CA VAL A 55 21.03 -18.41 20.20
C VAL A 55 20.94 -19.57 21.20
N CYS A 56 20.05 -19.45 22.18
CA CYS A 56 19.78 -20.48 23.16
C CYS A 56 18.90 -21.59 22.60
N GLY A 57 19.38 -22.84 22.64
CA GLY A 57 18.60 -24.01 22.23
C GLY A 57 17.42 -24.34 23.15
N GLU A 58 17.41 -23.85 24.40
CA GLU A 58 16.30 -24.11 25.34
C GLU A 58 15.13 -23.14 25.11
N CYS A 59 15.38 -21.82 25.11
CA CYS A 59 14.33 -20.80 25.05
C CYS A 59 14.29 -19.98 23.75
N GLY A 60 15.11 -20.33 22.75
CA GLY A 60 15.18 -19.64 21.45
C GLY A 60 15.69 -18.20 21.51
N SER A 61 16.03 -17.68 22.69
CA SER A 61 16.45 -16.30 22.88
C SER A 61 17.95 -16.12 22.60
N LYS A 62 18.35 -14.95 22.12
CA LYS A 62 19.77 -14.64 21.83
C LYS A 62 20.63 -14.66 23.10
N TYR A 63 21.92 -14.94 22.92
CA TYR A 63 22.92 -14.71 23.96
C TYR A 63 23.45 -13.26 23.88
N ARG A 64 23.76 -12.70 25.05
CA ARG A 64 24.37 -11.38 25.22
C ARG A 64 25.77 -11.54 25.82
N ARG A 65 26.74 -10.85 25.24
CA ARG A 65 28.10 -10.75 25.78
C ARG A 65 28.09 -9.84 27.01
N THR A 66 28.54 -10.35 28.14
CA THR A 66 28.62 -9.66 29.43
C THR A 66 30.04 -9.69 29.97
N ILE A 67 30.39 -8.73 30.83
CA ILE A 67 31.69 -8.69 31.51
C ILE A 67 31.49 -9.20 32.93
N TRP A 68 32.27 -10.17 33.33
CA TRP A 68 32.44 -10.57 34.73
C TRP A 68 33.73 -9.97 35.25
N ILE A 69 33.69 -9.43 36.47
CA ILE A 69 34.86 -8.89 37.15
C ILE A 69 35.18 -9.84 38.30
N ASP A 70 36.36 -10.43 38.26
CA ASP A 70 36.84 -11.32 39.33
C ASP A 70 37.25 -10.50 40.57
N ARG A 71 37.42 -11.17 41.72
CA ARG A 71 37.86 -10.56 42.99
C ARG A 71 39.18 -9.80 42.86
N ARG A 72 40.04 -10.20 41.92
CA ARG A 72 41.30 -9.53 41.58
C ARG A 72 41.16 -8.37 40.57
N LYS A 73 39.93 -7.92 40.30
CA LYS A 73 39.58 -6.87 39.30
C LYS A 73 39.87 -7.23 37.84
N ASN A 74 40.12 -8.50 37.54
CA ASN A 74 40.30 -8.97 36.16
C ASN A 74 38.95 -9.05 35.44
N LYS A 75 38.89 -8.53 34.21
CA LYS A 75 37.68 -8.54 33.37
C LYS A 75 37.67 -9.78 32.47
N LYS A 76 36.64 -10.61 32.59
CA LYS A 76 36.41 -11.79 31.76
C LYS A 76 35.14 -11.62 30.96
N TYR A 77 35.16 -11.99 29.68
CA TYR A 77 33.99 -11.89 28.82
C TYR A 77 33.23 -13.21 28.77
N VAL A 78 31.93 -13.15 29.05
CA VAL A 78 31.06 -14.33 29.15
C VAL A 78 29.76 -14.08 28.40
N TRP A 79 29.34 -15.07 27.61
CA TRP A 79 28.07 -15.09 26.90
C TRP A 79 27.00 -15.74 27.77
N ARG A 80 25.86 -15.06 27.95
CA ARG A 80 24.72 -15.57 28.72
C ARG A 80 23.42 -15.37 27.95
N CYS A 81 22.48 -16.31 28.10
CA CYS A 81 21.15 -16.19 27.54
C CYS A 81 20.44 -14.92 28.06
N VAL A 82 19.87 -14.13 27.14
CA VAL A 82 19.15 -12.89 27.49
C VAL A 82 17.94 -13.17 28.38
N SER A 83 17.12 -14.17 28.05
CA SER A 83 15.93 -14.51 28.84
C SER A 83 16.28 -14.96 30.26
N ARG A 84 17.43 -15.63 30.42
CA ARG A 84 17.96 -16.01 31.74
C ARG A 84 18.49 -14.81 32.54
N LEU A 85 19.05 -13.81 31.86
CA LEU A 85 19.52 -12.58 32.49
C LEU A 85 18.37 -11.67 32.94
N GLU A 86 17.35 -11.52 32.09
CA GLU A 86 16.25 -10.57 32.31
C GLU A 86 15.12 -11.17 33.16
N TYR A 87 14.78 -12.45 32.95
CA TYR A 87 13.62 -13.09 33.59
C TYR A 87 14.00 -14.27 34.51
N GLY A 88 15.29 -14.47 34.76
CA GLY A 88 15.78 -15.55 35.60
C GLY A 88 15.41 -16.94 35.05
N LYS A 89 15.05 -17.87 35.95
CA LYS A 89 14.70 -19.25 35.57
C LYS A 89 13.28 -19.41 35.00
N LYS A 90 12.49 -18.35 34.81
CA LYS A 90 11.08 -18.48 34.44
C LYS A 90 10.86 -19.09 33.06
N TYR A 91 11.69 -18.71 32.08
CA TYR A 91 11.56 -19.15 30.68
C TYR A 91 12.73 -20.01 30.20
N CYS A 92 13.75 -20.19 31.04
CA CYS A 92 15.00 -20.83 30.66
C CYS A 92 15.70 -21.36 31.93
N HIS A 93 15.79 -22.67 32.10
CA HIS A 93 16.21 -23.32 33.34
C HIS A 93 17.67 -23.80 33.29
N THR A 94 18.15 -24.26 32.13
CA THR A 94 19.43 -24.97 31.99
C THR A 94 20.47 -24.25 31.15
N SER A 95 20.14 -23.12 30.50
CA SER A 95 21.11 -22.39 29.67
C SER A 95 22.46 -22.09 30.39
N PRO A 96 23.59 -22.60 29.89
CA PRO A 96 24.90 -22.37 30.48
C PRO A 96 25.42 -20.95 30.20
N SER A 97 26.43 -20.54 30.97
CA SER A 97 27.21 -19.33 30.67
C SER A 97 28.49 -19.78 29.99
N ILE A 98 28.78 -19.23 28.81
CA ILE A 98 29.86 -19.71 27.94
C ILE A 98 30.96 -18.66 27.91
N ASP A 99 32.20 -19.07 28.05
CA ASP A 99 33.34 -18.18 27.93
C ASP A 99 33.53 -17.67 26.49
N ASP A 100 33.89 -16.39 26.33
CA ASP A 100 34.10 -15.77 25.01
C ASP A 100 35.27 -16.38 24.24
N GLU A 101 36.36 -16.77 24.91
CA GLU A 101 37.52 -17.39 24.27
C GLU A 101 37.21 -18.82 23.84
N ILE A 102 36.56 -19.61 24.70
CA ILE A 102 36.12 -20.97 24.35
C ILE A 102 35.19 -20.91 23.15
N LEU A 103 34.20 -20.03 23.16
CA LEU A 103 33.24 -19.91 22.07
C LEU A 103 33.91 -19.52 20.75
N LYS A 104 34.85 -18.57 20.77
CA LYS A 104 35.63 -18.18 19.58
C LYS A 104 36.48 -19.33 19.06
N ASN A 105 37.16 -20.05 19.95
CA ASN A 105 38.01 -21.18 19.57
C ASN A 105 37.17 -22.31 18.94
N THR A 106 36.02 -22.66 19.53
CA THR A 106 35.11 -23.65 18.94
C THR A 106 34.60 -23.23 17.57
N VAL A 107 34.32 -21.94 17.34
CA VAL A 107 33.93 -21.44 16.01
C VAL A 107 35.09 -21.59 15.02
N ILE A 108 36.32 -21.26 15.41
CA ILE A 108 37.50 -21.44 14.57
C ILE A 108 37.73 -22.93 14.27
N GLU A 109 37.62 -23.80 15.27
CA GLU A 109 37.72 -25.25 15.10
C GLU A 109 36.65 -25.79 14.16
N ALA A 110 35.39 -25.37 14.31
CA ALA A 110 34.31 -25.77 13.42
C ALA A 110 34.58 -25.33 11.98
N ILE A 111 35.02 -24.08 11.78
CA ILE A 111 35.41 -23.56 10.46
C ILE A 111 36.59 -24.38 9.89
N ASN A 112 37.62 -24.65 10.69
CA ASN A 112 38.79 -25.40 10.28
C ASN A 112 38.48 -26.87 9.98
N ALA A 113 37.60 -27.51 10.74
CA ALA A 113 37.11 -28.87 10.48
C ALA A 113 36.36 -28.92 9.15
N VAL A 114 35.54 -27.89 8.89
CA VAL A 114 34.83 -27.70 7.62
C VAL A 114 35.79 -27.40 6.45
N TYR A 115 36.93 -26.75 6.69
CA TYR A 115 37.99 -26.59 5.69
C TYR A 115 38.83 -27.86 5.50
N ALA A 116 39.02 -28.66 6.55
CA ALA A 116 39.81 -29.89 6.55
C ALA A 116 39.11 -31.06 5.85
N SER A 117 37.77 -31.07 5.79
CA SER A 117 36.97 -32.00 4.96
C SER A 117 37.08 -31.73 3.45
N LYS A 118 38.05 -30.89 3.06
CA LYS A 118 38.64 -30.66 1.72
C LYS A 118 37.73 -30.93 0.52
N ASN A 119 37.38 -29.80 -0.10
CA ASN A 119 36.74 -29.58 -1.41
C ASN A 119 35.31 -29.07 -1.28
N SER A 120 34.48 -29.59 -0.37
CA SER A 120 33.06 -29.18 -0.36
C SER A 120 32.86 -27.70 0.05
N VAL A 121 33.41 -27.20 1.15
CA VAL A 121 33.01 -25.85 1.63
C VAL A 121 33.76 -24.70 0.99
N ARG A 122 35.04 -24.86 0.64
CA ARG A 122 35.71 -23.85 -0.19
C ARG A 122 35.02 -23.74 -1.54
N ASP A 123 34.59 -24.85 -2.13
CA ASP A 123 33.90 -24.83 -3.42
C ASP A 123 32.43 -24.43 -3.26
N ILE A 124 31.73 -24.77 -2.17
CA ILE A 124 30.38 -24.28 -1.88
C ILE A 124 30.41 -22.77 -1.60
N VAL A 125 31.37 -22.26 -0.83
CA VAL A 125 31.50 -20.82 -0.57
C VAL A 125 31.97 -20.12 -1.83
N LYS A 126 32.94 -20.66 -2.59
CA LYS A 126 33.31 -20.11 -3.90
C LYS A 126 32.16 -20.20 -4.89
N CYS A 127 31.35 -21.24 -4.91
CA CYS A 127 30.19 -21.40 -5.79
C CYS A 127 29.03 -20.53 -5.32
N ASN A 128 28.83 -20.32 -4.02
CA ASN A 128 27.83 -19.39 -3.52
C ASN A 128 28.26 -17.96 -3.77
N ILE A 129 29.53 -17.62 -3.55
CA ILE A 129 30.11 -16.34 -3.93
C ILE A 129 30.07 -16.20 -5.45
N ALA A 130 30.40 -17.21 -6.24
CA ALA A 130 30.34 -17.18 -7.70
C ALA A 130 28.91 -17.30 -8.24
N ALA A 131 27.92 -17.74 -7.48
CA ALA A 131 26.52 -17.68 -7.85
C ALA A 131 25.92 -16.33 -7.47
N LEU A 132 26.40 -15.72 -6.38
CA LEU A 132 26.10 -14.34 -5.99
C LEU A 132 26.78 -13.33 -6.93
N LEU A 133 28.02 -13.61 -7.37
CA LEU A 133 28.81 -12.80 -8.32
C LEU A 133 28.57 -13.21 -9.78
N GLY A 134 28.14 -14.44 -10.05
CA GLY A 134 27.81 -14.96 -11.39
C GLY A 134 26.40 -14.60 -11.83
N LYS A 135 25.49 -14.37 -10.87
CA LYS A 135 24.26 -13.59 -11.12
C LYS A 135 24.52 -12.11 -11.40
N THR A 136 25.75 -11.63 -11.17
CA THR A 136 26.17 -10.26 -11.55
C THR A 136 27.14 -10.22 -12.72
N ASN A 137 27.64 -11.36 -13.20
CA ASN A 137 28.66 -11.43 -14.26
C ASN A 137 28.20 -12.09 -15.57
N GLU A 138 27.01 -12.69 -15.64
CA GLU A 138 26.28 -12.53 -16.89
C GLU A 138 25.77 -11.10 -16.90
N PRO A 139 26.17 -10.26 -17.88
CA PRO A 139 25.48 -9.00 -18.06
C PRO A 139 24.07 -9.39 -18.48
N PHE A 140 23.16 -9.49 -17.52
CA PHE A 140 21.76 -9.21 -17.80
C PHE A 140 21.81 -7.76 -18.26
N SER A 141 21.92 -7.59 -19.59
CA SER A 141 22.45 -6.36 -20.15
C SER A 141 21.62 -5.22 -19.59
N ILE A 142 22.28 -4.15 -19.16
CA ILE A 142 21.57 -2.93 -18.78
C ILE A 142 20.61 -2.55 -19.91
N GLU A 143 20.97 -2.83 -21.17
CA GLU A 143 20.09 -2.70 -22.33
C GLU A 143 18.89 -3.66 -22.30
N GLU A 144 19.04 -4.93 -21.90
CA GLU A 144 17.90 -5.85 -21.80
C GLU A 144 16.92 -5.45 -20.70
N ASN A 145 17.42 -4.96 -19.57
CA ASN A 145 16.58 -4.43 -18.50
C ASN A 145 15.94 -3.11 -18.90
N ASN A 146 16.68 -2.21 -19.57
CA ASN A 146 16.11 -0.97 -20.10
C ASN A 146 15.05 -1.28 -21.16
N ASN A 147 15.29 -2.21 -22.08
CA ASN A 147 14.30 -2.64 -23.07
C ASN A 147 13.05 -3.25 -22.41
N LYS A 148 13.21 -3.98 -21.29
CA LYS A 148 12.07 -4.47 -20.51
C LYS A 148 11.33 -3.34 -19.80
N ILE A 149 12.04 -2.34 -19.28
CA ILE A 149 11.46 -1.14 -18.68
C ILE A 149 10.70 -0.33 -19.73
N ASP A 150 11.28 -0.11 -20.91
CA ASP A 150 10.65 0.64 -22.00
C ASP A 150 9.37 -0.05 -22.49
N LYS A 151 9.39 -1.38 -22.64
CA LYS A 151 8.18 -2.16 -22.96
C LYS A 151 7.13 -2.09 -21.86
N LEU A 152 7.54 -2.10 -20.59
CA LEU A 152 6.62 -1.95 -19.46
C LEU A 152 6.01 -0.55 -19.41
N ASP A 153 6.79 0.49 -19.72
CA ASP A 153 6.32 1.87 -19.81
C ASP A 153 5.32 2.05 -20.96
N GLU A 154 5.55 1.41 -22.10
CA GLU A 154 4.61 1.38 -23.23
C GLU A 154 3.28 0.73 -22.84
N ILE A 155 3.32 -0.47 -22.23
CA ILE A 155 2.11 -1.17 -21.74
C ILE A 155 1.39 -0.32 -20.67
N CYS A 156 2.14 0.33 -19.78
CA CYS A 156 1.54 1.20 -18.77
C CYS A 156 0.85 2.41 -19.40
N ALA A 157 1.42 2.98 -20.46
CA ALA A 157 0.80 4.08 -21.20
C ALA A 157 -0.50 3.63 -21.89
N GLU A 158 -0.53 2.44 -22.50
CA GLU A 158 -1.74 1.86 -23.10
C GLU A 158 -2.84 1.64 -22.05
N ILE A 159 -2.53 0.99 -20.93
CA ILE A 159 -3.47 0.77 -19.83
C ILE A 159 -3.99 2.11 -19.28
N MET A 160 -3.13 3.12 -19.17
CA MET A 160 -3.55 4.45 -18.72
C MET A 160 -4.53 5.10 -19.71
N GLN A 161 -4.29 5.00 -21.01
CA GLN A 161 -5.22 5.52 -22.03
C GLN A 161 -6.56 4.79 -21.99
N GLU A 162 -6.55 3.46 -21.90
CA GLU A 162 -7.77 2.65 -21.82
C GLU A 162 -8.56 2.97 -20.55
N SER A 163 -7.89 3.07 -19.39
CA SER A 163 -8.53 3.45 -18.13
C SER A 163 -9.18 4.84 -18.21
N LYS A 164 -8.60 5.77 -18.97
CA LYS A 164 -9.18 7.10 -19.19
C LYS A 164 -10.44 7.02 -20.05
N LYS A 165 -10.41 6.26 -21.15
CA LYS A 165 -11.58 6.04 -22.02
C LYS A 165 -12.73 5.41 -21.24
N LEU A 166 -12.46 4.32 -20.51
CA LEU A 166 -13.47 3.66 -19.67
C LEU A 166 -14.06 4.58 -18.61
N ARG A 167 -13.25 5.48 -18.01
CA ARG A 167 -13.77 6.46 -17.04
C ARG A 167 -14.70 7.48 -17.69
N GLU A 168 -14.38 7.94 -18.89
CA GLU A 168 -15.25 8.85 -19.65
C GLU A 168 -16.56 8.17 -20.06
N GLU A 169 -16.51 6.92 -20.52
CA GLU A 169 -17.70 6.12 -20.85
C GLU A 169 -18.58 5.86 -19.62
N ASN A 170 -17.99 5.44 -18.50
CA ASN A 170 -18.72 5.24 -17.25
C ASN A 170 -19.39 6.54 -16.77
N LYS A 171 -18.72 7.69 -16.92
CA LYS A 171 -19.30 9.00 -16.59
C LYS A 171 -20.53 9.31 -17.46
N LYS A 172 -20.47 9.03 -18.77
CA LYS A 172 -21.60 9.19 -19.68
C LYS A 172 -22.77 8.29 -19.30
N HIS A 173 -22.53 7.00 -19.09
CA HIS A 173 -23.57 6.06 -18.68
C HIS A 173 -24.19 6.42 -17.32
N THR A 174 -23.39 6.91 -16.37
CA THR A 174 -23.91 7.35 -15.07
C THR A 174 -24.84 8.56 -15.23
N MET A 175 -24.50 9.52 -16.10
CA MET A 175 -25.37 10.65 -16.44
C MET A 175 -26.65 10.19 -17.14
N GLU A 176 -26.57 9.24 -18.09
CA GLU A 176 -27.75 8.68 -18.76
C GLU A 176 -28.70 7.96 -17.78
N ILE A 177 -28.15 7.18 -16.85
CA ILE A 177 -28.94 6.52 -15.80
C ILE A 177 -29.61 7.55 -14.89
N GLN A 178 -28.90 8.62 -14.50
CA GLN A 178 -29.48 9.70 -13.71
C GLN A 178 -30.61 10.43 -14.46
N MET A 179 -30.42 10.75 -15.75
CA MET A 179 -31.46 11.40 -16.55
C MET A 179 -32.69 10.51 -16.70
N LYS A 180 -32.51 9.23 -17.04
CA LYS A 180 -33.61 8.26 -17.12
C LYS A 180 -34.32 8.09 -15.77
N GLY A 181 -33.57 8.09 -14.67
CA GLY A 181 -34.13 8.03 -13.33
C GLY A 181 -34.97 9.27 -12.98
N ALA A 182 -34.51 10.47 -13.35
CA ALA A 182 -35.25 11.72 -13.15
C ALA A 182 -36.54 11.74 -13.98
N GLU A 183 -36.48 11.28 -15.23
CA GLU A 183 -37.64 11.17 -16.11
C GLU A 183 -38.66 10.14 -15.58
N GLN A 184 -38.19 8.98 -15.12
CA GLN A 184 -39.04 7.99 -14.46
C GLN A 184 -39.66 8.48 -13.14
N ALA A 185 -38.94 9.32 -12.38
CA ALA A 185 -39.49 9.92 -11.16
C ALA A 185 -40.60 10.92 -11.49
N ARG A 186 -40.42 11.74 -12.53
CA ARG A 186 -41.44 12.68 -13.01
C ARG A 186 -42.68 11.94 -13.51
N LEU A 187 -42.50 10.87 -14.29
CA LEU A 187 -43.62 10.05 -14.76
C LEU A 187 -44.39 9.42 -13.59
N ARG A 188 -43.68 8.92 -12.56
CA ARG A 188 -44.34 8.40 -11.34
C ARG A 188 -45.17 9.45 -10.61
N GLN A 189 -44.66 10.67 -10.46
CA GLN A 189 -45.41 11.78 -9.86
C GLN A 189 -46.68 12.11 -10.65
N ILE A 190 -46.61 12.09 -11.99
CA ILE A 190 -47.78 12.31 -12.85
C ILE A 190 -48.80 11.17 -12.67
N PHE A 191 -48.35 9.91 -12.63
CA PHE A 191 -49.24 8.77 -12.40
C PHE A 191 -49.91 8.83 -11.01
N GLU A 192 -49.16 9.12 -9.96
CA GLU A 192 -49.71 9.27 -8.60
C GLU A 192 -50.73 10.42 -8.51
N ALA A 193 -50.48 11.54 -9.20
CA ALA A 193 -51.44 12.65 -9.28
C ALA A 193 -52.73 12.24 -9.98
N ILE A 194 -52.64 11.46 -11.07
CA ILE A 194 -53.82 10.94 -11.80
C ILE A 194 -54.61 9.96 -10.94
N ASP A 195 -53.95 9.05 -10.22
CA ASP A 195 -54.62 8.07 -9.35
C ASP A 195 -55.32 8.73 -8.14
N HIS A 196 -54.82 9.88 -7.69
CA HIS A 196 -55.43 10.67 -6.61
C HIS A 196 -56.51 11.65 -7.07
N MET A 197 -56.70 11.85 -8.38
CA MET A 197 -57.82 12.64 -8.90
C MET A 197 -59.13 11.86 -8.71
N SER A 198 -59.94 12.27 -7.72
CA SER A 198 -61.34 11.85 -7.64
C SER A 198 -62.12 12.35 -8.85
N GLU A 199 -63.17 11.61 -9.26
CA GLU A 199 -63.93 11.77 -10.52
C GLU A 199 -64.41 13.20 -10.87
N GLN A 200 -64.42 14.14 -9.92
CA GLN A 200 -64.58 15.57 -10.17
C GLN A 200 -63.70 16.41 -9.21
N MET A 201 -62.85 17.29 -9.74
CA MET A 201 -62.27 18.37 -8.93
C MET A 201 -63.36 19.38 -8.58
N THR A 202 -63.56 19.62 -7.30
CA THR A 202 -64.50 20.63 -6.78
C THR A 202 -63.82 21.92 -6.34
N GLU A 203 -62.50 21.87 -6.10
CA GLU A 203 -61.66 22.99 -5.70
C GLU A 203 -60.39 23.06 -6.56
N PHE A 204 -59.79 24.25 -6.67
CA PHE A 204 -58.57 24.45 -7.46
C PHE A 204 -57.35 24.01 -6.66
N ASP A 205 -56.73 22.90 -7.07
CA ASP A 205 -55.50 22.39 -6.47
C ASP A 205 -54.28 22.74 -7.33
N ASP A 206 -53.41 23.59 -6.78
CA ASP A 206 -52.21 24.09 -7.44
C ASP A 206 -51.29 22.95 -7.90
N ASP A 207 -51.18 21.87 -7.13
CA ASP A 207 -50.27 20.77 -7.42
C ASP A 207 -50.82 19.87 -8.55
N THR A 208 -52.12 19.56 -8.53
CA THR A 208 -52.79 18.83 -9.63
C THR A 208 -52.78 19.65 -10.93
N VAL A 209 -53.07 20.95 -10.87
CA VAL A 209 -53.04 21.83 -12.05
C VAL A 209 -51.64 21.90 -12.65
N ARG A 210 -50.60 22.04 -11.81
CA ARG A 210 -49.19 22.04 -12.28
C ARG A 210 -48.76 20.69 -12.84
N ALA A 211 -49.36 19.60 -12.36
CA ALA A 211 -49.07 18.25 -12.83
C ALA A 211 -49.77 17.91 -14.15
N VAL A 212 -50.92 18.50 -14.49
CA VAL A 212 -51.76 18.09 -15.64
C VAL A 212 -51.80 19.13 -16.77
N VAL A 213 -51.69 20.42 -16.46
CA VAL A 213 -51.73 21.50 -17.46
C VAL A 213 -50.34 21.79 -18.00
N GLU A 214 -50.18 21.67 -19.32
CA GLU A 214 -48.91 21.90 -20.02
C GLU A 214 -48.76 23.37 -20.45
N ARG A 215 -49.82 24.01 -20.94
CA ARG A 215 -49.82 25.42 -21.35
C ARG A 215 -51.24 26.01 -21.37
N ILE A 216 -51.39 27.30 -21.11
CA ILE A 216 -52.65 28.03 -21.33
C ILE A 216 -52.39 29.18 -22.30
N ASP A 217 -53.11 29.18 -23.43
CA ASP A 217 -53.05 30.21 -24.45
C ASP A 217 -54.27 31.14 -24.31
N VAL A 218 -54.03 32.42 -24.04
CA VAL A 218 -55.09 33.44 -23.99
C VAL A 218 -55.23 34.06 -25.38
N ILE A 219 -56.33 33.75 -26.07
CA ILE A 219 -56.58 34.17 -27.45
C ILE A 219 -57.23 35.55 -27.48
N SER A 220 -58.13 35.83 -26.55
CA SER A 220 -58.78 37.13 -26.38
C SER A 220 -59.23 37.29 -24.93
N GLN A 221 -59.78 38.47 -24.59
CA GLN A 221 -60.37 38.70 -23.26
C GLN A 221 -61.46 37.68 -22.90
N ASP A 222 -62.11 37.12 -23.91
CA ASP A 222 -63.24 36.22 -23.75
C ASP A 222 -62.91 34.77 -24.14
N LYS A 223 -61.67 34.43 -24.52
CA LYS A 223 -61.34 33.10 -25.04
C LYS A 223 -59.96 32.60 -24.61
N ILE A 224 -59.93 31.40 -24.05
CA ILE A 224 -58.71 30.68 -23.66
C ILE A 224 -58.69 29.25 -24.22
N ILE A 225 -57.48 28.74 -24.46
CA ILE A 225 -57.23 27.33 -24.76
C ILE A 225 -56.30 26.77 -23.69
N ILE A 226 -56.71 25.69 -23.05
CA ILE A 226 -55.90 24.96 -22.06
C ILE A 226 -55.36 23.71 -22.74
N TRP A 227 -54.05 23.55 -22.76
CA TRP A 227 -53.35 22.35 -23.23
C TRP A 227 -53.00 21.48 -22.03
N LEU A 228 -53.50 20.25 -22.04
CA LEU A 228 -53.19 19.22 -21.05
C LEU A 228 -52.09 18.31 -21.58
N ILE A 229 -51.39 17.66 -20.64
CA ILE A 229 -50.38 16.66 -20.97
C ILE A 229 -50.97 15.58 -21.88
N GLY A 230 -50.29 15.30 -22.99
CA GLY A 230 -50.75 14.37 -24.02
C GLY A 230 -51.37 15.04 -25.25
N GLY A 231 -51.33 16.37 -25.33
CA GLY A 231 -51.76 17.13 -26.51
C GLY A 231 -53.27 17.35 -26.60
N ILE A 232 -54.00 17.10 -25.51
CA ILE A 232 -55.44 17.36 -25.42
C ILE A 232 -55.63 18.86 -25.19
N SER A 233 -56.45 19.50 -26.01
CA SER A 233 -56.80 20.91 -25.84
C SER A 233 -58.26 21.08 -25.44
N TYR A 234 -58.51 22.00 -24.52
CA TYR A 234 -59.84 22.40 -24.09
C TYR A 234 -60.02 23.90 -24.34
N GLU A 235 -60.92 24.24 -25.25
CA GLU A 235 -61.26 25.62 -25.59
C GLU A 235 -62.46 26.08 -24.76
N LYS A 236 -62.36 27.26 -24.15
CA LYS A 236 -63.45 27.82 -23.35
C LYS A 236 -63.59 29.32 -23.56
N GLU A 237 -64.83 29.76 -23.73
CA GLU A 237 -65.21 31.16 -23.64
C GLU A 237 -65.40 31.59 -22.18
N LEU A 238 -64.77 32.68 -21.79
CA LEU A 238 -64.88 33.29 -20.47
C LEU A 238 -66.13 34.18 -20.44
N ALA A 239 -66.92 34.08 -19.38
CA ALA A 239 -68.11 34.92 -19.21
C ALA A 239 -67.70 36.38 -19.01
N LYS A 240 -68.36 37.29 -19.74
CA LYS A 240 -68.16 38.74 -19.59
C LYS A 240 -68.56 39.16 -18.19
N THR A 241 -67.59 39.55 -17.36
CA THR A 241 -67.85 40.31 -16.13
C THR A 241 -68.42 41.67 -16.55
N ALA A 242 -69.69 41.91 -16.19
CA ALA A 242 -70.39 43.18 -16.37
C ALA A 242 -69.78 44.30 -15.50
#